data_AF-A0A928RW58-F1
#
_entry.id   AF-A0A928RW58-F1
#
_cell.length_a   1.000
_cell.length_b   1.000
_cell.length_c   1.000
_cell.angle_alpha   90.00
_cell.angle_beta   90.00
_cell.angle_gamma   90.00
#
_symmetry.space_group_name_H-M   'P 1'
#
loop_
_entity.id
_entity.type
_entity.pdbx_description
1 polymer ?
#
loop_
_entity_poly.entity_id
_entity_poly.type
_entity_poly.pdbx_seq_one_letter_code
_entity_poly.pdbx_strand_id
1 'polypeptide(L)'
;MKSKAVWSIGGGKGGIGKSVMTANIGCALAGMGKKVVLVDADLGGANLHTYFGIKYPPAGLDDFLKGRIAELDQAMIETALPSLSLICGAGEFLGIANPAHAKKQKLMNGIRKLAADYIIVDLGAGSSYNTLDFFSLSSQGIVVLAPEPAAIQNAYIFLKSFVYRRLQRLFSGNQRLIEIIQDATDPRSRGAVKSFPDLCERIAAEDRDAASRAVMEVKGFRPRLLLNMASSAEDARVAEAFKGAASTFLGLETDFIGAVMSRRSIKDAARKMRPFMLEESAVDANEDMKRVIQNLLKSEELAKEAPQAKAQDGCPEKGPEPAPPAAQAGAPAGDEVFGFNENISHEGAVFHVQTEAQGGADAFVETIIYNGGRIFFSKRTRWKEATPEAARAGFKEFAARQHRAAVAAIKANRITIKT
;
A
#
# COMPACT_ATOMS: atom_id res chain seq x y z
N MET A 1 -12.59 10.02 27.70
CA MET A 1 -11.34 9.77 26.94
C MET A 1 -11.36 10.65 25.70
N LYS A 2 -10.30 11.42 25.41
CA LYS A 2 -10.19 12.12 24.11
C LYS A 2 -10.20 11.06 23.01
N SER A 3 -11.03 11.21 21.97
CA SER A 3 -11.12 10.20 20.91
C SER A 3 -9.84 10.21 20.08
N LYS A 4 -9.17 9.06 20.01
CA LYS A 4 -8.01 8.83 19.16
C LYS A 4 -8.46 8.57 17.72
N ALA A 5 -7.81 9.20 16.74
CA ALA A 5 -8.05 8.97 15.32
C ALA A 5 -6.78 8.50 14.60
N VAL A 6 -6.93 7.53 13.69
CA VAL A 6 -5.87 7.08 12.77
C VAL A 6 -6.28 7.44 11.36
N TRP A 7 -5.46 8.20 10.64
CA TRP A 7 -5.69 8.61 9.25
C TRP A 7 -4.56 8.10 8.37
N SER A 8 -4.86 7.17 7.47
CA SER A 8 -3.89 6.73 6.46
C SER A 8 -3.98 7.61 5.23
N ILE A 9 -2.85 8.13 4.75
CA ILE A 9 -2.75 8.96 3.55
C ILE A 9 -2.17 8.10 2.42
N GLY A 10 -3.02 7.77 1.44
CA GLY A 10 -2.70 6.91 0.31
C GLY A 10 -2.93 7.59 -1.04
N GLY A 11 -2.65 6.85 -2.11
CA GLY A 11 -2.89 7.28 -3.48
C GLY A 11 -2.12 6.43 -4.50
N GLY A 12 -2.64 6.32 -5.71
CA GLY A 12 -2.13 5.33 -6.67
C GLY A 12 -0.81 5.68 -7.35
N LYS A 13 -0.41 6.95 -7.39
CA LYS A 13 0.77 7.41 -8.13
C LYS A 13 1.86 7.96 -7.17
N GLY A 14 3.12 7.78 -7.55
CA GLY A 14 4.26 8.48 -6.93
C GLY A 14 4.30 9.96 -7.32
N GLY A 15 4.89 10.81 -6.48
CA GLY A 15 5.08 12.23 -6.81
C GLY A 15 3.84 13.13 -6.68
N ILE A 16 2.65 12.60 -6.36
CA ILE A 16 1.42 13.42 -6.16
C ILE A 16 1.40 14.22 -4.84
N GLY A 17 2.47 14.15 -4.04
CA GLY A 17 2.63 14.94 -2.82
C GLY A 17 2.03 14.34 -1.53
N LYS A 18 1.86 13.02 -1.43
CA LYS A 18 1.36 12.34 -0.21
C LYS A 18 2.10 12.78 1.05
N SER A 19 3.42 12.61 1.10
CA SER A 19 4.25 13.02 2.24
C SER A 19 4.20 14.52 2.54
N VAL A 20 4.09 15.36 1.51
CA VAL A 20 3.90 16.82 1.68
C VAL A 20 2.57 17.07 2.40
N MET A 21 1.49 16.43 1.96
CA MET A 21 0.19 16.57 2.61
C MET A 21 0.24 16.02 4.04
N THR A 22 0.87 14.86 4.26
CA THR A 22 1.03 14.25 5.59
C THR A 22 1.74 15.18 6.57
N ALA A 23 2.88 15.76 6.18
CA ALA A 23 3.63 16.69 7.02
C ALA A 23 2.80 17.94 7.38
N ASN A 24 2.10 18.52 6.40
CA ASN A 24 1.37 19.77 6.59
C ASN A 24 0.05 19.60 7.35
N ILE A 25 -0.67 18.49 7.14
CA ILE A 25 -1.83 18.12 7.97
C ILE A 25 -1.37 17.94 9.43
N GLY A 26 -0.23 17.27 9.64
CA GLY A 26 0.37 17.11 10.96
C GLY A 26 0.69 18.44 11.64
N CYS A 27 1.39 19.33 10.94
CA CYS A 27 1.71 20.67 11.45
C CYS A 27 0.46 21.48 11.77
N ALA A 28 -0.58 21.41 10.94
CA ALA A 28 -1.81 22.15 11.16
C ALA A 28 -2.54 21.67 12.42
N LEU A 29 -2.69 20.35 12.60
CA LEU A 29 -3.33 19.78 13.79
C LEU A 29 -2.54 20.04 15.08
N ALA A 30 -1.21 19.92 15.03
CA ALA A 30 -0.35 20.22 16.16
C ALA A 30 -0.38 21.72 16.52
N GLY A 31 -0.44 22.61 15.51
CA GLY A 31 -0.67 24.05 15.71
C GLY A 31 -2.02 24.37 16.36
N MET A 32 -3.00 23.46 16.30
CA MET A 32 -4.27 23.54 17.03
C MET A 32 -4.20 22.91 18.44
N GLY A 33 -3.00 22.58 18.93
CA GLY A 33 -2.77 21.99 20.24
C GLY A 33 -3.12 20.50 20.36
N LYS A 34 -3.28 19.79 19.22
CA LYS A 34 -3.49 18.34 19.23
C LYS A 34 -2.17 17.60 19.37
N LYS A 35 -2.16 16.47 20.08
CA LYS A 35 -1.02 15.54 20.07
C LYS A 35 -1.06 14.71 18.79
N VAL A 36 -0.06 14.87 17.93
CA VAL A 36 -0.01 14.25 16.61
C VAL A 36 1.25 13.40 16.48
N VAL A 37 1.09 12.18 15.96
CA VAL A 37 2.20 11.33 15.56
C VAL A 37 2.10 11.04 14.07
N LEU A 38 3.16 11.38 13.34
CA LEU A 38 3.32 11.01 11.94
C LEU A 38 4.08 9.68 11.86
N VAL A 39 3.63 8.78 11.00
CA VAL A 39 4.29 7.49 10.76
C VAL A 39 4.58 7.37 9.28
N ASP A 40 5.86 7.31 8.91
CA ASP A 40 6.28 7.08 7.53
C ASP A 40 6.27 5.57 7.24
N ALA A 41 5.17 5.10 6.66
CA ALA A 41 4.98 3.71 6.25
C ALA A 41 5.25 3.49 4.75
N ASP A 42 5.96 4.41 4.09
CA ASP A 42 6.57 4.14 2.79
C ASP A 42 7.83 3.28 2.98
N LEU A 43 7.61 1.98 3.17
CA LEU A 43 8.67 0.99 3.39
C LEU A 43 9.62 0.80 2.20
N GLY A 44 9.32 1.39 1.03
CA GLY A 44 10.15 1.32 -0.17
C GLY A 44 10.90 2.61 -0.48
N GLY A 45 10.53 3.74 0.14
CA GLY A 45 11.06 5.07 -0.19
C GLY A 45 10.72 6.11 0.86
N ALA A 46 11.01 5.81 2.13
CA ALA A 46 10.74 6.69 3.27
C ALA A 46 11.40 8.06 3.09
N ASN A 47 10.61 9.13 3.12
CA ASN A 47 11.05 10.49 2.85
C ASN A 47 10.40 11.55 3.76
N LEU A 48 9.46 11.17 4.62
CA LEU A 48 8.69 12.13 5.42
C LEU A 48 9.59 12.91 6.39
N HIS A 49 10.60 12.25 6.95
CA HIS A 49 11.59 12.81 7.86
C HIS A 49 12.38 13.97 7.26
N THR A 50 12.60 13.96 5.94
CA THR A 50 13.32 15.03 5.25
C THR A 50 12.59 16.38 5.37
N TYR A 51 11.25 16.38 5.38
CA TYR A 51 10.45 17.61 5.57
C TYR A 51 10.57 18.22 6.96
N PHE A 52 11.22 17.54 7.92
CA PHE A 52 11.48 18.07 9.25
C PHE A 52 12.96 18.35 9.48
N GLY A 53 13.76 18.38 8.40
CA GLY A 53 15.21 18.59 8.48
C GLY A 53 15.99 17.42 9.11
N ILE A 54 15.32 16.29 9.33
CA ILE A 54 15.95 15.08 9.88
C ILE A 54 16.62 14.38 8.70
N LYS A 55 17.95 14.25 8.73
CA LYS A 55 18.73 13.54 7.70
C LYS A 55 18.97 12.08 8.05
N TYR A 56 19.29 11.81 9.32
CA TYR A 56 19.62 10.48 9.81
C TYR A 56 18.80 10.22 11.08
N PRO A 57 17.64 9.54 10.96
CA PRO A 57 16.86 9.20 12.14
C PRO A 57 17.62 8.20 13.01
N PRO A 58 17.67 8.38 14.35
CA PRO A 58 18.38 7.48 15.26
C PRO A 58 17.71 6.11 15.39
N ALA A 59 16.39 6.05 15.16
CA ALA A 59 15.60 4.83 15.14
C ALA A 59 14.42 5.00 14.16
N GLY A 60 13.94 3.89 13.61
CA GLY A 60 12.80 3.87 12.70
C GLY A 60 11.94 2.61 12.81
N LEU A 61 11.03 2.45 11.85
CA LEU A 61 10.19 1.26 11.75
C LEU A 61 11.00 -0.04 11.63
N ASP A 62 12.21 0.03 11.04
CA ASP A 62 13.10 -1.12 10.90
C ASP A 62 13.69 -1.59 12.23
N ASP A 63 13.98 -0.70 13.19
CA ASP A 63 14.36 -1.07 14.55
C ASP A 63 13.26 -1.90 15.23
N PHE A 64 12.02 -1.42 15.14
CA PHE A 64 10.87 -2.10 15.73
C PHE A 64 10.60 -3.46 15.08
N LEU A 65 10.67 -3.53 13.75
CA LEU A 65 10.45 -4.77 13.00
C LEU A 65 11.57 -5.81 13.22
N LYS A 66 12.79 -5.38 13.52
CA LYS A 66 13.92 -6.26 13.87
C LYS A 66 13.96 -6.61 15.36
N GLY A 67 13.13 -5.96 16.19
CA GLY A 67 13.13 -6.17 17.64
C GLY A 67 14.31 -5.51 18.36
N ARG A 68 14.99 -4.53 17.72
CA ARG A 68 15.97 -3.67 18.38
C ARG A 68 15.31 -2.77 19.44
N ILE A 69 14.05 -2.42 19.18
CA ILE A 69 13.16 -1.75 20.14
C ILE A 69 11.90 -2.60 20.33
N ALA A 70 11.38 -2.59 21.57
CA ALA A 70 10.28 -3.46 21.98
C ALA A 70 8.92 -2.86 21.61
N GLU A 71 8.78 -1.55 21.84
CA GLU A 71 7.56 -0.78 21.59
C GLU A 71 7.82 0.26 20.50
N LEU A 72 6.77 0.60 19.74
CA LEU A 72 6.91 1.47 18.57
C LEU A 72 7.13 2.95 18.95
N ASP A 73 6.67 3.35 20.13
CA ASP A 73 6.87 4.70 20.67
C ASP A 73 8.35 5.04 20.92
N GLN A 74 9.19 4.02 21.14
CA GLN A 74 10.65 4.18 21.28
C GLN A 74 11.33 4.70 20.00
N ALA A 75 10.67 4.61 18.83
CA ALA A 75 11.15 5.20 17.58
C ALA A 75 10.65 6.63 17.33
N MET A 76 9.91 7.23 18.28
CA MET A 76 9.38 8.58 18.10
C MET A 76 10.49 9.63 18.22
N ILE A 77 10.53 10.51 17.23
CA ILE A 77 11.39 11.68 17.18
C ILE A 77 10.52 12.92 17.33
N GLU A 78 10.82 13.77 18.30
CA GLU A 78 10.14 15.06 18.44
C GLU A 78 10.56 16.00 17.31
N THR A 79 9.59 16.73 16.75
CA THR A 79 9.87 17.77 15.76
C THR A 79 10.08 19.11 16.45
N ALA A 80 10.51 20.13 15.70
CA ALA A 80 10.59 21.50 16.22
C ALA A 80 9.22 22.10 16.60
N LEU A 81 8.10 21.47 16.18
CA LEU A 81 6.75 21.91 16.54
C LEU A 81 6.28 21.13 17.78
N PRO A 82 5.91 21.81 18.89
CA PRO A 82 5.38 21.14 20.07
C PRO A 82 4.18 20.25 19.74
N SER A 83 4.06 19.11 20.42
CA SER A 83 2.98 18.13 20.22
C SER A 83 2.96 17.43 18.86
N LEU A 84 4.01 17.58 18.03
CA LEU A 84 4.20 16.82 16.80
C LEU A 84 5.44 15.94 16.89
N SER A 85 5.24 14.64 16.77
CA SER A 85 6.30 13.63 16.70
C SER A 85 6.24 12.86 15.40
N LEU A 86 7.37 12.27 15.01
CA LEU A 86 7.53 11.49 13.79
C LEU A 86 8.15 10.13 14.12
N ILE A 87 7.64 9.09 13.47
CA ILE A 87 8.27 7.77 13.40
C ILE A 87 8.72 7.58 11.96
N CYS A 88 10.04 7.50 11.77
CA CYS A 88 10.64 7.39 10.45
C CYS A 88 10.49 5.98 9.88
N GLY A 89 10.34 5.91 8.55
CA GLY A 89 10.26 4.66 7.83
C GLY A 89 11.58 3.91 7.84
N ALA A 90 11.58 2.73 7.25
CA ALA A 90 12.76 1.90 7.16
C ALA A 90 13.71 2.44 6.07
N GLY A 91 14.67 3.27 6.47
CA GLY A 91 15.70 3.79 5.58
C GLY A 91 16.63 2.67 5.10
N GLU A 92 16.79 2.56 3.78
CA GLU A 92 17.92 1.91 3.09
C GLU A 92 18.05 0.38 3.16
N PHE A 93 17.16 -0.34 3.83
CA PHE A 93 17.30 -1.80 3.99
C PHE A 93 16.49 -2.63 2.96
N LEU A 94 17.17 -3.52 2.24
CA LEU A 94 16.56 -4.44 1.28
C LEU A 94 15.56 -5.39 1.96
N GLY A 95 14.36 -5.51 1.39
CA GLY A 95 13.35 -6.50 1.78
C GLY A 95 12.29 -6.01 2.78
N ILE A 96 12.34 -4.77 3.27
CA ILE A 96 11.28 -4.22 4.15
C ILE A 96 10.05 -3.76 3.35
N ALA A 97 10.19 -3.47 2.06
CA ALA A 97 9.07 -3.13 1.18
C ALA A 97 7.99 -4.24 1.09
N ASN A 98 8.35 -5.50 1.37
CA ASN A 98 7.42 -6.62 1.44
C ASN A 98 7.54 -7.40 2.76
N PRO A 99 7.11 -6.83 3.90
CA PRO A 99 7.24 -7.50 5.18
C PRO A 99 6.33 -8.72 5.25
N ALA A 100 6.82 -9.81 5.84
CA ALA A 100 6.02 -10.99 6.15
C ALA A 100 4.78 -10.61 6.98
N HIS A 101 3.71 -11.41 6.87
CA HIS A 101 2.42 -11.13 7.50
C HIS A 101 2.54 -10.81 9.00
N ALA A 102 3.34 -11.57 9.75
CA ALA A 102 3.56 -11.35 11.19
C ALA A 102 4.18 -9.97 11.49
N LYS A 103 5.18 -9.54 10.72
CA LYS A 103 5.83 -8.22 10.86
C LYS A 103 4.87 -7.08 10.55
N LYS A 104 4.05 -7.25 9.51
CA LYS A 104 2.99 -6.29 9.17
C LYS A 104 1.97 -6.15 10.29
N GLN A 105 1.47 -7.26 10.84
CA GLN A 105 0.53 -7.22 11.97
C GLN A 105 1.16 -6.58 13.21
N LYS A 106 2.43 -6.90 13.50
CA LYS A 106 3.20 -6.25 14.58
C LYS A 106 3.21 -4.74 14.41
N LEU A 107 3.51 -4.24 13.20
CA LEU A 107 3.52 -2.81 12.89
C LEU A 107 2.14 -2.18 13.01
N MET A 108 1.11 -2.77 12.41
CA MET A 108 -0.27 -2.28 12.50
C MET A 108 -0.75 -2.16 13.95
N ASN A 109 -0.43 -3.15 14.78
CA ASN A 109 -0.77 -3.14 16.20
C ASN A 109 0.04 -2.10 16.99
N GLY A 110 1.32 -1.94 16.68
CA GLY A 110 2.16 -0.88 17.24
C GLY A 110 1.57 0.51 16.96
N ILE A 111 1.21 0.78 15.70
CA ILE A 111 0.59 2.06 15.30
C ILE A 111 -0.71 2.30 16.09
N ARG A 112 -1.57 1.28 16.22
CA ARG A 112 -2.81 1.38 17.00
C ARG A 112 -2.60 1.62 18.50
N LYS A 113 -1.42 1.34 19.06
CA LYS A 113 -1.11 1.55 20.48
C LYS A 113 -0.53 2.93 20.81
N LEU A 114 0.02 3.67 19.84
CA LEU A 114 0.65 4.97 20.07
C LEU A 114 -0.27 5.98 20.79
N ALA A 115 0.26 6.71 21.76
CA ALA A 115 -0.53 7.67 22.55
C ALA A 115 -0.58 9.05 21.88
N ALA A 116 -1.62 9.31 21.09
CA ALA A 116 -1.83 10.58 20.39
C ALA A 116 -3.33 10.85 20.17
N ASP A 117 -3.70 12.12 19.98
CA ASP A 117 -5.04 12.49 19.51
C ASP A 117 -5.21 12.06 18.04
N TYR A 118 -4.18 12.29 17.23
CA TYR A 118 -4.13 11.92 15.81
C TYR A 118 -2.87 11.14 15.46
N ILE A 119 -3.04 10.05 14.73
CA ILE A 119 -1.94 9.31 14.10
C ILE A 119 -2.13 9.37 12.60
N ILE A 120 -1.15 9.93 11.89
CA ILE A 120 -1.20 10.07 10.44
C ILE A 120 -0.18 9.15 9.80
N VAL A 121 -0.64 8.20 9.01
CA VAL A 121 0.21 7.17 8.39
C VAL A 121 0.44 7.55 6.93
N ASP A 122 1.66 7.94 6.58
CA ASP A 122 2.07 8.24 5.22
C ASP A 122 2.35 6.94 4.47
N LEU A 123 1.63 6.70 3.37
CA LEU A 123 1.81 5.48 2.58
C LEU A 123 2.61 5.75 1.31
N GLY A 124 3.39 4.76 0.91
CA GLY A 124 4.09 4.77 -0.36
C GLY A 124 3.18 4.75 -1.58
N ALA A 125 3.78 4.88 -2.76
CA ALA A 125 3.06 4.81 -4.03
C ALA A 125 2.54 3.40 -4.35
N GLY A 126 1.54 3.35 -5.24
CA GLY A 126 1.04 2.10 -5.81
C GLY A 126 -0.02 1.39 -4.96
N SER A 127 -0.37 0.18 -5.39
CA SER A 127 -1.47 -0.62 -4.86
C SER A 127 -0.99 -1.97 -4.33
N SER A 128 0.25 -2.03 -3.82
CA SER A 128 0.77 -3.24 -3.19
C SER A 128 -0.12 -3.68 -2.03
N TYR A 129 -0.21 -4.98 -1.75
CA TYR A 129 -1.02 -5.46 -0.63
C TYR A 129 -0.61 -4.83 0.69
N ASN A 130 0.68 -4.54 0.91
CA ASN A 130 1.10 -3.88 2.15
C ASN A 130 0.55 -2.46 2.25
N THR A 131 0.62 -1.67 1.17
CA THR A 131 0.04 -0.33 1.11
C THR A 131 -1.46 -0.35 1.40
N LEU A 132 -2.21 -1.25 0.76
CA LEU A 132 -3.67 -1.39 0.96
C LEU A 132 -4.01 -1.85 2.38
N ASP A 133 -3.17 -2.72 2.94
CA ASP A 133 -3.32 -3.26 4.28
C ASP A 133 -3.03 -2.20 5.36
N PHE A 134 -2.11 -1.24 5.12
CA PHE A 134 -1.92 -0.07 5.99
C PHE A 134 -2.98 1.01 5.76
N PHE A 135 -3.49 1.18 4.54
CA PHE A 135 -4.63 2.06 4.29
C PHE A 135 -5.88 1.62 5.07
N SER A 136 -6.02 0.30 5.26
CA SER A 136 -7.05 -0.35 6.07
C SER A 136 -6.99 -0.04 7.59
N LEU A 137 -5.95 0.65 8.08
CA LEU A 137 -5.87 1.10 9.48
C LEU A 137 -6.92 2.17 9.82
N SER A 138 -7.45 2.84 8.81
CA SER A 138 -8.44 3.90 8.94
C SER A 138 -9.68 3.60 8.12
N SER A 139 -10.87 3.75 8.69
CA SER A 139 -12.15 3.67 7.96
C SER A 139 -12.38 4.89 7.05
N GLN A 140 -11.75 6.01 7.38
CA GLN A 140 -11.81 7.29 6.65
C GLN A 140 -10.43 7.70 6.13
N GLY A 141 -9.72 6.78 5.47
CA GLY A 141 -8.43 7.07 4.85
C GLY A 141 -8.51 8.22 3.84
N ILE A 142 -7.41 8.95 3.68
CA ILE A 142 -7.31 10.09 2.77
C ILE A 142 -6.62 9.62 1.48
N VAL A 143 -7.29 9.78 0.34
CA VAL A 143 -6.74 9.52 -0.99
C VAL A 143 -6.33 10.84 -1.61
N VAL A 144 -5.03 11.00 -1.84
CA VAL A 144 -4.50 12.16 -2.56
C VAL A 144 -4.69 11.96 -4.05
N LEU A 145 -5.27 12.96 -4.70
CA LEU A 145 -5.46 13.08 -6.14
C LEU A 145 -4.57 14.18 -6.71
N ALA A 146 -4.33 14.14 -8.02
CA ALA A 146 -3.76 15.25 -8.77
C ALA A 146 -4.56 15.42 -10.07
N PRO A 147 -4.69 16.62 -10.64
CA PRO A 147 -5.47 16.89 -11.86
C PRO A 147 -4.75 16.41 -13.14
N GLU A 148 -4.09 15.25 -13.06
CA GLU A 148 -3.45 14.59 -14.19
C GLU A 148 -4.22 13.31 -14.51
N PRO A 149 -4.61 13.05 -15.78
CA PRO A 149 -5.40 11.87 -16.16
C PRO A 149 -4.81 10.55 -15.60
N ALA A 150 -3.50 10.37 -15.69
CA ALA A 150 -2.83 9.18 -15.17
C ALA A 150 -2.87 9.09 -13.63
N ALA A 151 -2.80 10.21 -12.91
CA ALA A 151 -2.88 10.21 -11.45
C ALA A 151 -4.30 9.85 -10.97
N ILE A 152 -5.32 10.39 -11.65
CA ILE A 152 -6.73 10.09 -11.41
C ILE A 152 -7.01 8.61 -11.64
N GLN A 153 -6.59 8.08 -12.79
CA GLN A 153 -6.74 6.65 -13.11
C GLN A 153 -6.05 5.76 -12.07
N ASN A 154 -4.82 6.09 -11.67
CA ASN A 154 -4.10 5.32 -10.66
C ASN A 154 -4.78 5.39 -9.29
N ALA A 155 -5.34 6.53 -8.89
CA ALA A 155 -6.09 6.64 -7.66
C ALA A 155 -7.38 5.79 -7.69
N TYR A 156 -8.04 5.69 -8.84
CA TYR A 156 -9.19 4.81 -9.00
C TYR A 156 -8.79 3.34 -8.89
N ILE A 157 -7.70 2.95 -9.56
CA ILE A 157 -7.13 1.60 -9.43
C ILE A 157 -6.75 1.31 -7.98
N PHE A 158 -6.18 2.27 -7.26
CA PHE A 158 -5.85 2.12 -5.85
C PHE A 158 -7.08 1.81 -5.00
N LEU A 159 -8.18 2.57 -5.16
CA LEU A 159 -9.43 2.30 -4.45
C LEU A 159 -10.08 0.99 -4.88
N LYS A 160 -10.06 0.66 -6.17
CA LYS A 160 -10.51 -0.64 -6.67
C LYS A 160 -9.74 -1.77 -5.98
N SER A 161 -8.40 -1.75 -6.04
CA SER A 161 -7.58 -2.76 -5.39
C SER A 161 -7.82 -2.82 -3.88
N PHE A 162 -8.03 -1.67 -3.22
CA PHE A 162 -8.38 -1.62 -1.79
C PHE A 162 -9.68 -2.37 -1.49
N VAL A 163 -10.76 -2.09 -2.23
CA VAL A 163 -12.06 -2.76 -2.06
C VAL A 163 -11.91 -4.27 -2.22
N TYR A 164 -11.26 -4.71 -3.29
CA TYR A 164 -11.12 -6.14 -3.56
C TYR A 164 -10.21 -6.83 -2.53
N ARG A 165 -9.14 -6.16 -2.09
CA ARG A 165 -8.28 -6.65 -1.01
C ARG A 165 -9.05 -6.82 0.31
N ARG A 166 -10.00 -5.95 0.61
CA ARG A 166 -10.87 -6.08 1.78
C ARG A 166 -11.82 -7.27 1.65
N LEU A 167 -12.46 -7.44 0.50
CA LEU A 167 -13.32 -8.59 0.24
C LEU A 167 -12.57 -9.92 0.34
N GLN A 168 -11.35 -9.99 -0.21
CA GLN A 168 -10.49 -11.18 -0.09
C GLN A 168 -10.21 -11.54 1.39
N ARG A 169 -10.05 -10.53 2.25
CA ARG A 169 -9.84 -10.75 3.69
C ARG A 169 -11.13 -11.18 4.39
N LEU A 170 -12.24 -10.52 4.09
CA LEU A 170 -13.56 -10.85 4.61
C LEU A 170 -13.91 -12.32 4.34
N PHE A 171 -13.60 -12.81 3.14
CA PHE A 171 -13.88 -14.18 2.71
C PHE A 171 -12.66 -15.09 2.73
N SER A 172 -11.64 -14.79 3.54
CA SER A 172 -10.39 -15.56 3.62
C SER A 172 -10.59 -17.06 3.93
N GLY A 173 -11.71 -17.44 4.55
CA GLY A 173 -12.08 -18.84 4.81
C GLY A 173 -12.93 -19.52 3.72
N ASN A 174 -13.28 -18.82 2.65
CA ASN A 174 -14.08 -19.36 1.54
C ASN A 174 -13.30 -19.23 0.22
N GLN A 175 -12.62 -20.33 -0.15
CA GLN A 175 -11.76 -20.39 -1.33
C GLN A 175 -12.51 -20.04 -2.63
N ARG A 176 -13.76 -20.48 -2.76
CA ARG A 176 -14.56 -20.24 -3.96
C ARG A 176 -14.87 -18.76 -4.16
N LEU A 177 -15.19 -18.05 -3.09
CA LEU A 177 -15.41 -16.60 -3.13
C LEU A 177 -14.11 -15.84 -3.43
N ILE A 178 -12.97 -16.29 -2.90
CA ILE A 178 -11.66 -15.69 -3.21
C ILE A 178 -11.37 -15.80 -4.71
N GLU A 179 -11.60 -16.96 -5.33
CA GLU A 179 -11.46 -17.17 -6.78
C GLU A 179 -12.34 -16.21 -7.58
N ILE A 180 -13.62 -16.08 -7.21
CA ILE A 180 -14.56 -15.15 -7.86
C ILE A 180 -14.04 -13.72 -7.81
N ILE A 181 -13.52 -13.29 -6.65
CA ILE A 181 -12.97 -11.94 -6.45
C ILE A 181 -11.67 -11.74 -7.24
N GLN A 182 -10.79 -12.74 -7.28
CA GLN A 182 -9.55 -12.68 -8.08
C GLN A 182 -9.84 -12.60 -9.58
N ASP A 183 -10.74 -13.43 -10.10
CA ASP A 183 -11.19 -13.37 -11.49
C ASP A 183 -11.75 -12.00 -11.85
N ALA A 184 -12.50 -11.40 -10.93
CA ALA A 184 -13.07 -10.07 -11.11
C ALA A 184 -12.03 -8.95 -11.14
N THR A 185 -10.82 -9.17 -10.59
CA THR A 185 -9.70 -8.22 -10.67
C THR A 185 -8.92 -8.27 -11.97
N ASP A 186 -8.92 -9.41 -12.67
CA ASP A 186 -8.17 -9.59 -13.92
C ASP A 186 -9.03 -9.20 -15.12
N PRO A 187 -8.70 -8.09 -15.84
CA PRO A 187 -9.45 -7.68 -17.03
C PRO A 187 -9.42 -8.70 -18.17
N ARG A 188 -8.50 -9.67 -18.14
CA ARG A 188 -8.35 -10.72 -19.15
C ARG A 188 -9.06 -12.01 -18.75
N SER A 189 -9.54 -12.14 -17.52
CA SER A 189 -10.29 -13.31 -17.08
C SER A 189 -11.68 -13.31 -17.73
N ARG A 190 -12.20 -14.51 -18.02
CA ARG A 190 -13.61 -14.69 -18.43
C ARG A 190 -14.60 -14.25 -17.34
N GLY A 191 -14.13 -14.18 -16.08
CA GLY A 191 -14.89 -13.67 -14.95
C GLY A 191 -14.69 -12.17 -14.67
N ALA A 192 -14.07 -11.40 -15.58
CA ALA A 192 -13.91 -9.97 -15.39
C ALA A 192 -15.27 -9.29 -15.18
N VAL A 193 -15.34 -8.41 -14.19
CA VAL A 193 -16.54 -7.59 -13.89
C VAL A 193 -16.27 -6.12 -14.17
N LYS A 194 -17.30 -5.39 -14.56
CA LYS A 194 -17.19 -3.95 -14.85
C LYS A 194 -17.37 -3.12 -13.58
N SER A 195 -18.18 -3.61 -12.64
CA SER A 195 -18.53 -2.89 -11.42
C SER A 195 -18.58 -3.81 -10.18
N PHE A 196 -18.54 -3.21 -8.99
CA PHE A 196 -18.74 -3.89 -7.71
C PHE A 196 -20.17 -4.46 -7.56
N PRO A 197 -21.24 -3.79 -8.04
CA PRO A 197 -22.56 -4.43 -8.18
C PRO A 197 -22.52 -5.74 -8.96
N ASP A 198 -21.85 -5.78 -10.13
CA ASP A 198 -21.71 -7.02 -10.92
C ASP A 198 -20.96 -8.12 -10.12
N LEU A 199 -19.95 -7.73 -9.33
CA LEU A 199 -19.25 -8.65 -8.43
C LEU A 199 -20.19 -9.20 -7.35
N CYS A 200 -21.04 -8.35 -6.77
CA CYS A 200 -22.01 -8.77 -5.77
C CYS A 200 -23.03 -9.74 -6.35
N GLU A 201 -23.47 -9.55 -7.60
CA GLU A 201 -24.36 -10.51 -8.28
C GLU A 201 -23.68 -11.87 -8.47
N ARG A 202 -22.40 -11.88 -8.86
CA ARG A 202 -21.62 -13.13 -8.96
C ARG A 202 -21.43 -13.82 -7.61
N ILE A 203 -21.15 -13.06 -6.56
CA ILE A 203 -21.08 -13.58 -5.20
C ILE A 203 -22.44 -14.13 -4.77
N ALA A 204 -23.54 -13.42 -5.06
CA ALA A 204 -24.90 -13.81 -4.67
C ALA A 204 -25.38 -15.09 -5.35
N ALA A 205 -24.87 -15.39 -6.54
CA ALA A 205 -25.12 -16.65 -7.24
C ALA A 205 -24.49 -17.86 -6.53
N GLU A 206 -23.40 -17.64 -5.77
CA GLU A 206 -22.75 -18.65 -4.95
C GLU A 206 -23.31 -18.65 -3.51
N ASP A 207 -23.38 -17.48 -2.89
CA ASP A 207 -23.83 -17.25 -1.51
C ASP A 207 -24.46 -15.84 -1.38
N ARG A 208 -25.79 -15.81 -1.18
CA ARG A 208 -26.56 -14.55 -1.02
C ARG A 208 -26.19 -13.78 0.25
N ASP A 209 -25.87 -14.47 1.33
CA ASP A 209 -25.48 -13.84 2.59
C ASP A 209 -24.07 -13.26 2.50
N ALA A 210 -23.16 -13.92 1.77
CA ALA A 210 -21.86 -13.35 1.43
C ALA A 210 -21.98 -12.06 0.63
N ALA A 211 -22.90 -11.98 -0.35
CA ALA A 211 -23.09 -10.75 -1.12
C ALA A 211 -23.54 -9.59 -0.23
N SER A 212 -24.45 -9.84 0.71
CA SER A 212 -24.91 -8.83 1.68
C SER A 212 -23.77 -8.38 2.60
N ARG A 213 -22.93 -9.31 3.08
CA ARG A 213 -21.71 -8.98 3.85
C ARG A 213 -20.71 -8.17 3.03
N ALA A 214 -20.52 -8.47 1.75
CA ALA A 214 -19.64 -7.71 0.85
C ALA A 214 -20.11 -6.25 0.72
N VAL A 215 -21.40 -6.03 0.50
CA VAL A 215 -21.99 -4.68 0.41
C VAL A 215 -21.80 -3.92 1.73
N MET A 216 -22.05 -4.57 2.87
CA MET A 216 -21.86 -3.95 4.18
C MET A 216 -20.39 -3.60 4.47
N GLU A 217 -19.45 -4.47 4.10
CA GLU A 217 -18.02 -4.21 4.23
C GLU A 217 -17.61 -2.98 3.42
N VAL A 218 -18.03 -2.87 2.16
CA VAL A 218 -17.69 -1.71 1.30
C VAL A 218 -18.33 -0.42 1.82
N LYS A 219 -19.60 -0.47 2.26
CA LYS A 219 -20.28 0.68 2.88
C LYS A 219 -19.65 1.13 4.19
N GLY A 220 -18.93 0.25 4.88
CA GLY A 220 -18.19 0.57 6.10
C GLY A 220 -16.99 1.50 5.88
N PHE A 221 -16.58 1.72 4.63
CA PHE A 221 -15.47 2.61 4.28
C PHE A 221 -15.98 3.83 3.53
N ARG A 222 -15.49 5.00 3.95
CA ARG A 222 -15.80 6.27 3.31
C ARG A 222 -14.53 7.10 3.14
N PRO A 223 -13.71 6.79 2.11
CA PRO A 223 -12.46 7.50 1.88
C PRO A 223 -12.67 8.98 1.62
N ARG A 224 -11.72 9.80 2.05
CA ARG A 224 -11.72 11.25 1.87
C ARG A 224 -10.79 11.63 0.73
N LEU A 225 -11.26 12.43 -0.20
CA LEU A 225 -10.51 12.84 -1.40
C LEU A 225 -9.89 14.21 -1.18
N LEU A 226 -8.56 14.28 -1.31
CA LEU A 226 -7.78 15.50 -1.27
C LEU A 226 -7.16 15.75 -2.64
N LEU A 227 -7.58 16.82 -3.32
CA LEU A 227 -6.99 17.18 -4.62
C LEU A 227 -5.75 18.05 -4.40
N ASN A 228 -4.57 17.53 -4.68
CA ASN A 228 -3.33 18.29 -4.66
C ASN A 228 -2.99 18.80 -6.06
N MET A 229 -2.12 19.81 -6.14
CA MET A 229 -1.59 20.38 -7.39
C MET A 229 -2.68 20.93 -8.33
N ALA A 230 -3.83 21.34 -7.79
CA ALA A 230 -4.85 22.03 -8.57
C ALA A 230 -4.30 23.35 -9.13
N SER A 231 -4.56 23.64 -10.39
CA SER A 231 -4.15 24.88 -11.07
C SER A 231 -5.33 25.82 -11.31
N SER A 232 -6.56 25.30 -11.25
CA SER A 232 -7.78 26.08 -11.46
C SER A 232 -8.93 25.59 -10.58
N ALA A 233 -9.99 26.41 -10.47
CA ALA A 233 -11.23 25.98 -9.86
C ALA A 233 -11.93 24.85 -10.66
N GLU A 234 -11.66 24.74 -11.96
CA GLU A 234 -12.21 23.67 -12.80
C GLU A 234 -11.65 22.30 -12.43
N ASP A 235 -10.42 22.24 -11.91
CA ASP A 235 -9.82 20.99 -11.44
C ASP A 235 -10.63 20.36 -10.30
N ALA A 236 -11.42 21.15 -9.55
CA ALA A 236 -12.33 20.60 -8.54
C ALA A 236 -13.38 19.65 -9.15
N ARG A 237 -13.75 19.83 -10.43
CA ARG A 237 -14.66 18.92 -11.15
C ARG A 237 -14.08 17.50 -11.28
N VAL A 238 -12.75 17.36 -11.24
CA VAL A 238 -12.09 16.05 -11.24
C VAL A 238 -12.50 15.24 -10.01
N ALA A 239 -12.55 15.89 -8.84
CA ALA A 239 -12.94 15.21 -7.61
C ALA A 239 -14.40 14.74 -7.66
N GLU A 240 -15.31 15.55 -8.22
CA GLU A 240 -16.71 15.16 -8.40
C GLU A 240 -16.88 14.02 -9.42
N ALA A 241 -16.19 14.08 -10.56
CA ALA A 241 -16.18 12.99 -11.53
C ALA A 241 -15.63 11.70 -10.93
N PHE A 242 -14.55 11.80 -10.14
CA PHE A 242 -13.95 10.67 -9.43
C PHE A 242 -14.90 10.07 -8.40
N LYS A 243 -15.59 10.91 -7.61
CA LYS A 243 -16.61 10.50 -6.65
C LYS A 243 -17.76 9.75 -7.33
N GLY A 244 -18.27 10.28 -8.45
CA GLY A 244 -19.28 9.61 -9.26
C GLY A 244 -18.84 8.23 -9.75
N ALA A 245 -17.59 8.12 -10.24
CA ALA A 245 -17.01 6.86 -10.67
C ALA A 245 -16.82 5.86 -9.51
N ALA A 246 -16.33 6.31 -8.35
CA ALA A 246 -16.16 5.46 -7.18
C ALA A 246 -17.51 4.90 -6.67
N SER A 247 -18.54 5.74 -6.59
CA SER A 247 -19.88 5.31 -6.21
C SER A 247 -20.46 4.32 -7.23
N THR A 248 -20.42 4.67 -8.52
CA THR A 248 -21.07 3.88 -9.58
C THR A 248 -20.40 2.52 -9.77
N PHE A 249 -19.06 2.50 -9.85
CA PHE A 249 -18.33 1.29 -10.22
C PHE A 249 -17.77 0.52 -9.04
N LEU A 250 -17.55 1.16 -7.88
CA LEU A 250 -17.01 0.47 -6.70
C LEU A 250 -18.04 0.36 -5.55
N GLY A 251 -19.23 0.96 -5.69
CA GLY A 251 -20.21 1.03 -4.60
C GLY A 251 -19.69 1.79 -3.37
N LEU A 252 -18.65 2.61 -3.56
CA LEU A 252 -17.88 3.23 -2.49
C LEU A 252 -18.19 4.72 -2.43
N GLU A 253 -18.76 5.14 -1.30
CA GLU A 253 -18.99 6.56 -1.01
C GLU A 253 -17.67 7.26 -0.65
N THR A 254 -17.49 8.48 -1.12
CA THR A 254 -16.29 9.28 -0.85
C THR A 254 -16.63 10.73 -0.55
N ASP A 255 -15.85 11.35 0.33
CA ASP A 255 -16.02 12.75 0.71
C ASP A 255 -14.89 13.62 0.17
N PHE A 256 -15.22 14.66 -0.59
CA PHE A 256 -14.23 15.65 -1.00
C PHE A 256 -13.94 16.62 0.15
N ILE A 257 -12.69 16.63 0.64
CA ILE A 257 -12.29 17.45 1.78
C ILE A 257 -11.60 18.76 1.36
N GLY A 258 -11.25 18.91 0.09
CA GLY A 258 -10.74 20.16 -0.46
C GLY A 258 -9.61 19.97 -1.44
N ALA A 259 -9.10 21.11 -1.92
CA ALA A 259 -7.98 21.17 -2.85
C ALA A 259 -6.84 22.02 -2.29
N VAL A 260 -5.61 21.63 -2.62
CA VAL A 260 -4.39 22.42 -2.42
C VAL A 260 -3.87 22.83 -3.78
N MET A 261 -3.82 24.14 -4.03
CA MET A 261 -3.39 24.70 -5.30
C MET A 261 -1.88 24.56 -5.49
N SER A 262 -1.46 24.34 -6.73
CA SER A 262 -0.06 24.34 -7.14
C SER A 262 0.51 25.75 -6.97
N ARG A 263 1.40 25.92 -5.99
CA ARG A 263 2.03 27.22 -5.70
C ARG A 263 3.55 27.12 -5.66
N ARG A 264 4.20 28.22 -6.02
CA ARG A 264 5.64 28.36 -5.90
C ARG A 264 6.10 28.24 -4.44
N SER A 265 5.34 28.80 -3.51
CA SER A 265 5.63 28.71 -2.06
C SER A 265 5.70 27.27 -1.55
N ILE A 266 4.85 26.36 -2.04
CA ILE A 266 4.91 24.93 -1.69
C ILE A 266 6.20 24.30 -2.22
N LYS A 267 6.57 24.60 -3.48
CA LYS A 267 7.80 24.09 -4.09
C LYS A 267 9.04 24.61 -3.36
N ASP A 268 9.03 25.88 -2.97
CA ASP A 268 10.14 26.49 -2.24
C ASP A 268 10.25 25.94 -0.81
N ALA A 269 9.14 25.70 -0.11
CA ALA A 269 9.11 25.01 1.18
C ALA A 269 9.70 23.59 1.08
N ALA A 270 9.29 22.82 0.05
CA ALA A 270 9.80 21.48 -0.18
C ALA A 270 11.32 21.47 -0.46
N ARG A 271 11.84 22.45 -1.22
CA ARG A 271 13.28 22.62 -1.46
C ARG A 271 14.05 22.95 -0.17
N LYS A 272 13.44 23.68 0.75
CA LYS A 272 13.97 23.94 2.08
C LYS A 272 13.81 22.75 3.03
N MET A 273 13.21 21.65 2.58
CA MET A 273 12.96 20.48 3.42
C MET A 273 12.15 20.84 4.67
N ARG A 274 11.11 21.67 4.48
CA ARG A 274 10.25 22.18 5.55
C ARG A 274 8.77 22.14 5.14
N PRO A 275 7.82 21.88 6.05
CA PRO A 275 6.41 21.91 5.73
C PRO A 275 5.99 23.36 5.48
N PHE A 276 5.23 23.61 4.42
CA PHE A 276 4.78 24.97 4.06
C PHE A 276 3.91 25.61 5.15
N MET A 277 3.22 24.83 5.98
CA MET A 277 2.51 25.30 7.18
C MET A 277 3.41 26.01 8.19
N LEU A 278 4.72 25.79 8.12
CA LEU A 278 5.73 26.44 8.97
C LEU A 278 6.51 27.52 8.21
N GLU A 279 6.11 27.88 6.99
CA GLU A 279 6.71 28.93 6.17
C GLU A 279 5.81 30.16 6.16
N GLU A 280 6.35 31.30 6.59
CA GLU A 280 5.64 32.58 6.61
C GLU A 280 5.24 33.05 5.21
N SER A 281 6.05 32.76 4.19
CA SER A 281 5.78 33.13 2.80
C SER A 281 4.72 32.26 2.11
N ALA A 282 4.24 31.19 2.76
CA ALA A 282 3.29 30.24 2.18
C ALA A 282 1.83 30.51 2.60
N VAL A 283 1.47 31.78 2.82
CA VAL A 283 0.14 32.20 3.32
C VAL A 283 -1.01 31.52 2.57
N ASP A 284 -1.05 31.62 1.25
CA ASP A 284 -2.13 31.05 0.45
C ASP A 284 -2.21 29.51 0.56
N ALA A 285 -1.07 28.82 0.64
CA ALA A 285 -1.02 27.37 0.83
C ALA A 285 -1.52 26.97 2.23
N ASN A 286 -1.22 27.79 3.22
CA ASN A 286 -1.72 27.61 4.58
C ASN A 286 -3.24 27.78 4.64
N GLU A 287 -3.82 28.71 3.87
CA GLU A 287 -5.27 28.87 3.78
C GLU A 287 -5.97 27.66 3.14
N ASP A 288 -5.43 27.11 2.05
CA ASP A 288 -5.94 25.87 1.47
C ASP A 288 -5.90 24.73 2.50
N MET A 289 -4.77 24.55 3.18
CA MET A 289 -4.62 23.50 4.17
C MET A 289 -5.56 23.70 5.37
N LYS A 290 -5.77 24.93 5.83
CA LYS A 290 -6.77 25.24 6.88
C LYS A 290 -8.17 24.84 6.46
N ARG A 291 -8.59 25.11 5.22
CA ARG A 291 -9.88 24.65 4.68
C ARG A 291 -9.97 23.12 4.67
N VAL A 292 -8.91 22.44 4.23
CA VAL A 292 -8.82 20.98 4.24
C VAL A 292 -8.97 20.42 5.65
N ILE A 293 -8.26 20.98 6.64
CA ILE A 293 -8.36 20.57 8.04
C ILE A 293 -9.77 20.79 8.61
N GLN A 294 -10.39 21.94 8.35
CA GLN A 294 -11.76 22.21 8.79
C GLN A 294 -12.74 21.16 8.27
N ASN A 295 -12.65 20.81 6.99
CA ASN A 295 -13.48 19.77 6.38
C ASN A 295 -13.15 18.37 6.91
N LEU A 296 -11.87 18.07 7.18
CA LEU A 296 -11.45 16.81 7.80
C LEU A 296 -12.08 16.64 9.18
N LEU A 297 -12.02 17.66 10.03
CA LEU A 297 -12.60 17.62 11.38
C LEU A 297 -14.12 17.50 11.33
N LYS A 298 -14.78 18.26 10.46
CA LYS A 298 -16.23 18.16 10.23
C LYS A 298 -16.64 16.76 9.75
N SER A 299 -15.90 16.17 8.82
CA SER A 299 -16.16 14.80 8.33
C SER A 299 -15.98 13.73 9.41
N GLU A 300 -15.09 13.98 10.38
CA GLU A 300 -14.84 13.08 11.50
C GLU A 300 -15.99 13.16 12.53
N GLU A 301 -16.47 14.36 12.83
CA GLU A 301 -17.63 14.57 13.72
C GLU A 301 -18.89 13.90 13.18
N LEU A 302 -19.21 14.11 11.90
CA LEU A 302 -20.35 13.47 11.24
C LEU A 302 -20.27 11.93 11.26
N ALA A 303 -19.06 11.37 11.17
CA ALA A 303 -18.87 9.92 11.24
C ALA A 303 -18.99 9.36 12.66
N LYS A 304 -18.75 10.17 13.70
CA LYS A 304 -19.02 9.79 15.10
C LYS A 304 -20.51 9.81 15.42
N GLU A 305 -21.28 10.70 14.78
CA GLU A 305 -22.72 10.86 14.96
C GLU A 305 -23.56 9.84 14.16
N ALA A 306 -23.01 9.29 13.08
CA ALA A 306 -23.66 8.21 12.34
C ALA A 306 -23.83 6.96 13.22
N PRO A 307 -25.00 6.27 13.17
CA PRO A 307 -25.21 5.06 13.96
C PRO A 307 -24.13 4.04 13.62
N GLN A 308 -23.24 3.81 14.59
CA GLN A 308 -22.13 2.87 14.44
C GLN A 308 -22.72 1.48 14.23
N ALA A 309 -22.67 0.97 13.00
CA ALA A 309 -22.65 -0.46 12.78
C ALA A 309 -21.41 -0.96 13.55
N LYS A 310 -21.63 -1.62 14.70
CA LYS A 310 -20.55 -2.14 15.54
C LYS A 310 -19.62 -2.97 14.66
N ALA A 311 -18.47 -2.42 14.31
CA ALA A 311 -17.31 -3.23 13.97
C ALA A 311 -16.97 -3.97 15.27
N GLN A 312 -17.49 -5.19 15.41
CA GLN A 312 -16.99 -6.09 16.42
C GLN A 312 -15.53 -6.35 16.06
N ASP A 313 -14.63 -5.85 16.89
CA ASP A 313 -13.26 -6.37 17.01
C ASP A 313 -13.36 -7.83 17.48
N GLY A 314 -13.76 -8.71 16.56
CA GLY A 314 -13.76 -10.14 16.69
C GLY A 314 -12.67 -10.68 15.79
N CYS A 315 -11.43 -10.66 16.27
CA CYS A 315 -10.45 -11.62 15.77
C CYS A 315 -10.94 -12.98 16.28
N PRO A 316 -11.32 -13.96 15.41
CA PRO A 316 -11.65 -15.27 15.92
C PRO A 316 -10.37 -15.88 16.49
N GLU A 317 -10.39 -16.18 17.79
CA GLU A 317 -9.37 -17.01 18.43
C GLU A 317 -9.28 -18.34 17.65
N LYS A 318 -8.09 -18.65 17.14
CA LYS A 318 -7.82 -19.96 16.54
C LYS A 318 -7.83 -21.00 17.67
N GLY A 319 -8.65 -22.04 17.50
CA GLY A 319 -8.56 -23.28 18.29
C GLY A 319 -7.18 -23.96 18.16
N PRO A 320 -6.89 -24.96 19.01
CA PRO A 320 -5.54 -25.51 19.15
C PRO A 320 -5.05 -26.12 17.84
N GLU A 321 -3.83 -25.75 17.47
CA GLU A 321 -3.09 -26.24 16.30
C GLU A 321 -2.83 -27.75 16.45
N PRO A 322 -3.15 -28.59 15.45
CA PRO A 322 -2.80 -30.01 15.51
C PRO A 322 -1.29 -30.18 15.30
N ALA A 323 -0.71 -31.13 16.06
CA ALA A 323 0.71 -31.48 15.98
C ALA A 323 1.12 -31.94 14.56
N PRO A 324 2.37 -31.67 14.12
CA PRO A 324 2.81 -31.99 12.77
C PRO A 324 2.97 -33.51 12.59
N PRO A 325 2.47 -34.11 11.50
CA PRO A 325 2.77 -35.49 11.18
C PRO A 325 4.19 -35.63 10.60
N ALA A 326 4.77 -36.81 10.83
CA ALA A 326 6.12 -37.18 10.44
C ALA A 326 6.35 -37.17 8.93
N ALA A 327 7.62 -36.93 8.58
CA ALA A 327 8.13 -36.71 7.23
C ALA A 327 7.81 -37.83 6.22
N GLN A 328 7.36 -37.42 5.03
CA GLN A 328 7.55 -38.15 3.77
C GLN A 328 7.95 -37.17 2.67
N ALA A 329 8.90 -37.57 1.83
CA ALA A 329 9.39 -36.79 0.70
C ALA A 329 8.32 -36.74 -0.42
N GLY A 330 7.72 -35.57 -0.65
CA GLY A 330 6.75 -35.38 -1.73
C GLY A 330 6.18 -33.96 -1.78
N ALA A 331 6.28 -33.32 -2.95
CA ALA A 331 5.77 -31.98 -3.33
C ALA A 331 6.23 -30.79 -2.45
N PRO A 332 6.37 -29.56 -3.01
CA PRO A 332 6.63 -28.38 -2.18
C PRO A 332 5.45 -28.17 -1.23
N ALA A 333 5.71 -28.27 0.08
CA ALA A 333 4.71 -28.05 1.11
C ALA A 333 4.43 -26.55 1.24
N GLY A 334 3.22 -26.12 0.87
CA GLY A 334 2.70 -24.78 1.11
C GLY A 334 3.01 -23.72 0.04
N ASP A 335 2.45 -22.52 0.25
CA ASP A 335 2.57 -21.30 -0.55
C ASP A 335 4.00 -20.70 -0.52
N GLU A 336 5.04 -21.51 -0.74
CA GLU A 336 6.41 -21.03 -0.81
C GLU A 336 6.61 -20.15 -2.04
N VAL A 337 6.76 -18.84 -1.82
CA VAL A 337 7.14 -17.88 -2.85
C VAL A 337 8.51 -17.32 -2.53
N PHE A 338 9.45 -17.46 -3.47
CA PHE A 338 10.80 -16.93 -3.34
C PHE A 338 11.36 -16.56 -4.71
N GLY A 339 12.41 -15.74 -4.73
CA GLY A 339 13.01 -15.33 -6.00
C GLY A 339 14.49 -15.03 -5.92
N PHE A 340 15.12 -14.98 -7.09
CA PHE A 340 16.52 -14.64 -7.31
C PHE A 340 16.57 -13.41 -8.22
N ASN A 341 17.33 -12.40 -7.79
CA ASN A 341 17.51 -11.16 -8.54
C ASN A 341 18.99 -10.88 -8.66
N GLU A 342 19.48 -10.72 -9.90
CA GLU A 342 20.89 -10.46 -10.18
C GLU A 342 21.02 -9.46 -11.34
N ASN A 343 21.93 -8.49 -11.19
CA ASN A 343 22.28 -7.56 -12.25
C ASN A 343 23.55 -8.05 -12.95
N ILE A 344 23.46 -8.28 -14.26
CA ILE A 344 24.58 -8.78 -15.07
C ILE A 344 25.05 -7.69 -16.01
N SER A 345 26.23 -7.14 -15.74
CA SER A 345 26.93 -6.24 -16.68
C SER A 345 27.63 -7.07 -17.75
N HIS A 346 27.25 -6.90 -19.01
CA HIS A 346 27.83 -7.61 -20.15
C HIS A 346 27.74 -6.76 -21.42
N GLU A 347 28.83 -6.67 -22.19
CA GLU A 347 28.93 -5.86 -23.42
C GLU A 347 28.43 -4.41 -23.30
N GLY A 348 28.74 -3.74 -22.17
CA GLY A 348 28.38 -2.33 -21.95
C GLY A 348 26.91 -2.10 -21.57
N ALA A 349 26.12 -3.15 -21.40
CA ALA A 349 24.75 -3.10 -20.92
C ALA A 349 24.58 -3.81 -19.56
N VAL A 350 23.60 -3.37 -18.78
CA VAL A 350 23.22 -4.01 -17.52
C VAL A 350 21.89 -4.73 -17.70
N PHE A 351 21.91 -6.06 -17.70
CA PHE A 351 20.71 -6.88 -17.73
C PHE A 351 20.24 -7.18 -16.31
N HIS A 352 18.95 -7.00 -16.05
CA HIS A 352 18.31 -7.42 -14.81
C HIS A 352 17.72 -8.81 -15.02
N VAL A 353 18.22 -9.79 -14.28
CA VAL A 353 17.70 -11.16 -14.28
C VAL A 353 16.85 -11.35 -13.03
N GLN A 354 15.55 -11.55 -13.21
CA GLN A 354 14.61 -11.83 -12.14
C GLN A 354 14.08 -13.24 -12.33
N THR A 355 14.11 -14.05 -11.28
CA THR A 355 13.51 -15.39 -11.28
C THR A 355 12.61 -15.55 -10.08
N GLU A 356 11.32 -15.78 -10.30
CA GLU A 356 10.32 -15.99 -9.27
C GLU A 356 9.85 -17.43 -9.28
N ALA A 357 9.86 -18.07 -8.11
CA ALA A 357 9.33 -19.40 -7.90
C ALA A 357 8.07 -19.28 -7.04
N GLN A 358 6.98 -19.88 -7.51
CA GLN A 358 5.71 -19.96 -6.81
C GLN A 358 5.38 -21.42 -6.55
N GLY A 359 5.26 -21.80 -5.28
CA GLY A 359 4.87 -23.13 -4.81
C GLY A 359 3.37 -23.41 -4.95
N GLY A 360 2.90 -24.49 -4.34
CA GLY A 360 1.49 -24.91 -4.39
C GLY A 360 1.14 -25.87 -5.54
N ALA A 361 -0.16 -26.05 -5.79
CA ALA A 361 -0.68 -27.10 -6.67
C ALA A 361 -0.29 -26.96 -8.15
N ASP A 362 -0.05 -25.74 -8.64
CA ASP A 362 0.48 -25.46 -9.99
C ASP A 362 1.84 -24.75 -9.89
N ALA A 363 2.74 -25.29 -9.07
CA ALA A 363 4.04 -24.68 -8.81
C ALA A 363 4.83 -24.40 -10.11
N PHE A 364 5.44 -23.23 -10.22
CA PHE A 364 6.22 -22.83 -11.39
C PHE A 364 7.37 -21.89 -11.04
N VAL A 365 8.33 -21.80 -11.98
CA VAL A 365 9.43 -20.85 -11.96
C VAL A 365 9.37 -19.99 -13.20
N GLU A 366 9.28 -18.68 -13.03
CA GLU A 366 9.34 -17.69 -14.10
C GLU A 366 10.64 -16.91 -14.04
N THR A 367 11.37 -16.85 -15.14
CA THR A 367 12.61 -16.06 -15.28
C THR A 367 12.43 -15.01 -16.35
N ILE A 368 12.66 -13.75 -16.01
CA ILE A 368 12.59 -12.59 -16.89
C ILE A 368 13.96 -11.93 -16.95
N ILE A 369 14.42 -11.58 -18.15
CA ILE A 369 15.60 -10.75 -18.38
C ILE A 369 15.15 -9.45 -19.04
N TYR A 370 15.49 -8.31 -18.45
CA TYR A 370 15.13 -7.00 -18.97
C TYR A 370 16.26 -5.98 -18.84
N ASN A 371 16.24 -4.96 -19.69
CA ASN A 371 17.14 -3.81 -19.62
C ASN A 371 16.34 -2.56 -20.03
N GLY A 372 16.45 -1.47 -19.27
CA GLY A 372 15.78 -0.19 -19.58
C GLY A 372 14.25 -0.27 -19.71
N GLY A 373 13.59 -1.21 -19.02
CA GLY A 373 12.14 -1.42 -19.11
C GLY A 373 11.67 -2.31 -20.27
N ARG A 374 12.58 -2.81 -21.12
CA ARG A 374 12.28 -3.76 -22.19
C ARG A 374 12.65 -5.19 -21.78
N ILE A 375 11.72 -6.13 -21.94
CA ILE A 375 11.96 -7.56 -21.69
C ILE A 375 12.62 -8.18 -22.93
N PHE A 376 13.77 -8.82 -22.73
CA PHE A 376 14.54 -9.53 -23.77
C PHE A 376 14.29 -11.03 -23.75
N PHE A 377 13.92 -11.58 -22.59
CA PHE A 377 13.63 -12.99 -22.43
C PHE A 377 12.64 -13.18 -21.29
N SER A 378 11.67 -14.07 -21.48
CA SER A 378 10.84 -14.61 -20.40
C SER A 378 10.68 -16.11 -20.60
N LYS A 379 10.83 -16.87 -19.52
CA LYS A 379 10.59 -18.31 -19.50
C LYS A 379 9.87 -18.70 -18.22
N ARG A 380 8.70 -19.31 -18.38
CA ARG A 380 7.98 -19.99 -17.30
C ARG A 380 8.13 -21.49 -17.45
N THR A 381 8.50 -22.19 -16.38
CA THR A 381 8.63 -23.64 -16.36
C THR A 381 7.91 -24.19 -15.14
N ARG A 382 6.98 -25.12 -15.36
CA ARG A 382 6.18 -25.68 -14.28
C ARG A 382 6.99 -26.74 -13.54
N TRP A 383 6.75 -26.89 -12.24
CA TRP A 383 7.42 -27.88 -11.40
C TRP A 383 7.18 -29.31 -11.90
N LYS A 384 5.99 -29.60 -12.44
CA LYS A 384 5.68 -30.89 -13.07
C LYS A 384 6.56 -31.23 -14.29
N GLU A 385 7.25 -30.23 -14.84
CA GLU A 385 8.19 -30.38 -15.97
C GLU A 385 9.65 -30.47 -15.48
N ALA A 386 9.88 -30.54 -14.17
CA ALA A 386 11.22 -30.68 -13.60
C ALA A 386 11.84 -32.04 -13.96
N THR A 387 13.14 -32.02 -14.32
CA THR A 387 13.88 -33.27 -14.55
C THR A 387 13.96 -34.09 -13.25
N PRO A 388 14.07 -35.43 -13.31
CA PRO A 388 14.15 -36.27 -12.12
C PRO A 388 15.26 -35.86 -11.13
N GLU A 389 16.39 -35.38 -11.66
CA GLU A 389 17.50 -34.83 -10.88
C GLU A 389 17.12 -33.55 -10.14
N ALA A 390 16.35 -32.66 -10.76
CA ALA A 390 15.89 -31.42 -10.14
C ALA A 390 14.77 -31.66 -9.13
N ALA A 391 13.91 -32.64 -9.38
CA ALA A 391 12.90 -33.08 -8.43
C ALA A 391 13.55 -33.59 -7.13
N ARG A 392 14.68 -34.31 -7.22
CA ARG A 392 15.47 -34.76 -6.05
C ARG A 392 16.18 -33.62 -5.32
N ALA A 393 16.65 -32.60 -6.04
CA ALA A 393 17.35 -31.45 -5.47
C ALA A 393 16.41 -30.42 -4.82
N GLY A 394 15.11 -30.50 -5.09
CA GLY A 394 14.08 -29.66 -4.48
C GLY A 394 13.76 -28.39 -5.28
N PHE A 395 12.60 -27.78 -4.95
CA PHE A 395 12.02 -26.68 -5.72
C PHE A 395 12.91 -25.43 -5.78
N LYS A 396 13.58 -25.12 -4.67
CA LYS A 396 14.54 -24.01 -4.59
C LYS A 396 15.74 -24.17 -5.51
N GLU A 397 16.28 -25.38 -5.61
CA GLU A 397 17.43 -25.66 -6.47
C GLU A 397 17.03 -25.69 -7.96
N PHE A 398 15.80 -26.14 -8.26
CA PHE A 398 15.23 -26.06 -9.60
C PHE A 398 15.11 -24.61 -10.09
N ALA A 399 14.61 -23.72 -9.24
CA ALA A 399 14.54 -22.29 -9.54
C ALA A 399 15.94 -21.64 -9.65
N ALA A 400 16.86 -21.97 -8.74
CA ALA A 400 18.24 -21.50 -8.79
C ALA A 400 18.95 -21.93 -10.08
N ARG A 401 18.71 -23.16 -10.56
CA ARG A 401 19.26 -23.67 -11.81
C ARG A 401 18.74 -22.90 -13.02
N GLN A 402 17.44 -22.59 -13.06
CA GLN A 402 16.86 -21.77 -14.13
C GLN A 402 17.44 -20.36 -14.13
N HIS A 403 17.62 -19.77 -12.95
CA HIS A 403 18.26 -18.46 -12.79
C HIS A 403 19.71 -18.46 -13.31
N ARG A 404 20.53 -19.44 -12.88
CA ARG A 404 21.93 -19.56 -13.34
C ARG A 404 22.02 -19.79 -14.85
N ALA A 405 21.09 -20.56 -15.43
CA ALA A 405 21.04 -20.77 -16.88
C ALA A 405 20.74 -19.47 -17.65
N ALA A 406 19.84 -18.63 -17.12
CA ALA A 406 19.53 -17.32 -17.69
C ALA A 406 20.73 -16.36 -17.60
N VAL A 407 21.43 -16.32 -16.47
CA VAL A 407 22.68 -15.56 -16.30
C VAL A 407 23.77 -16.04 -17.27
N ALA A 408 23.95 -17.36 -17.40
CA ALA A 408 24.92 -17.94 -18.32
C ALA A 408 24.58 -17.62 -19.79
N ALA A 409 23.30 -17.55 -20.16
CA ALA A 409 22.87 -17.19 -21.51
C ALA A 409 23.25 -15.75 -21.88
N ILE A 410 23.18 -14.81 -20.92
CA ILE A 410 23.65 -13.43 -21.12
C ILE A 410 25.16 -13.42 -21.33
N LYS A 411 25.93 -14.07 -20.44
CA LYS A 411 27.40 -14.12 -20.53
C LYS A 411 27.91 -14.82 -21.80
N ALA A 412 27.10 -15.70 -22.40
CA ALA A 412 27.43 -16.43 -23.62
C ALA A 412 26.90 -15.76 -24.92
N ASN A 413 26.47 -14.49 -24.87
CA ASN A 413 25.95 -13.74 -26.02
C ASN A 413 24.72 -14.38 -26.71
N ARG A 414 23.94 -15.19 -25.99
CA ARG A 414 22.68 -15.76 -26.51
C ARG A 414 21.50 -14.80 -26.33
N ILE A 415 21.67 -13.76 -25.52
CA ILE A 415 20.69 -12.69 -25.30
C ILE A 415 21.44 -11.38 -25.47
N THR A 416 21.24 -10.74 -26.62
CA THR A 416 21.90 -9.49 -27.00
C THR A 416 20.88 -8.37 -27.12
N ILE A 417 21.32 -7.14 -26.82
CA ILE A 417 20.57 -5.94 -27.15
C ILE A 417 20.84 -5.68 -28.63
N LYS A 418 19.85 -5.89 -29.49
CA LYS A 418 19.91 -5.32 -30.85
C LYS A 418 19.83 -3.81 -30.68
N THR A 419 20.97 -3.13 -30.89
CA THR A 419 21.05 -1.67 -31.05
C THR A 419 20.10 -1.18 -32.12
#